data_AF-A0A354XMS2-F1
#
_entry.id   AF-A0A354XMS2-F1
#
_cell.length_a   1.000
_cell.length_b   1.000
_cell.length_c   1.000
_cell.angle_alpha   90.00
_cell.angle_beta   90.00
_cell.angle_gamma   90.00
#
_symmetry.space_group_name_H-M   'P 1'
#
loop_
_entity.id
_entity.type
_entity.pdbx_description
1 polymer ?
#
loop_
_entity_poly.entity_id
_entity_poly.type
_entity_poly.pdbx_seq_one_letter_code
_entity_poly.pdbx_strand_id
1 'polypeptide(L)'
;MNDRRLSPKQALFIEEYLIDLNATAAAIRAGYAKSTANKQAPLWVGKNRDSCPEKMRHVWDAVQVAKGERIERTKVDADYVLRRLVEIDEMDVADILDDSGNLLAVKCWPKAWRTSISGLDINTLMTGDIETIARKIKMPDKLKNLELIGKHTTVQAFKDRLGYEDENLKTLEELLSEVRDESFLPGEE
;
A
#
# COMPACT_ATOMS: atom_id res chain seq x y z
N MET A 1 4.23 21.52 29.25
CA MET A 1 4.05 20.25 28.52
C MET A 1 5.38 19.50 28.60
N ASN A 2 5.40 18.29 29.18
CA ASN A 2 6.63 17.51 29.34
C ASN A 2 7.16 17.08 27.96
N ASP A 3 8.16 17.79 27.46
CA ASP A 3 8.95 17.37 26.30
C ASP A 3 9.81 16.17 26.70
N ARG A 4 9.24 14.96 26.59
CA ARG A 4 9.95 13.71 26.88
C ARG A 4 10.86 13.38 25.70
N ARG A 5 12.10 13.83 25.81
CA ARG A 5 13.20 13.45 24.91
C ARG A 5 13.31 11.93 24.80
N LEU A 6 13.50 11.42 23.58
CA LEU A 6 13.69 10.00 23.30
C LEU A 6 14.91 9.46 24.06
N SER A 7 14.76 8.29 24.68
CA SER A 7 15.91 7.56 25.20
C SER A 7 16.73 6.94 24.07
N PRO A 8 18.02 6.62 24.27
CA PRO A 8 18.84 5.96 23.24
C PRO A 8 18.19 4.66 22.72
N LYS A 9 17.52 3.92 23.61
CA LYS A 9 16.82 2.69 23.26
C LYS A 9 15.58 2.94 22.38
N GLN A 10 14.85 4.02 22.65
CA GLN A 10 13.69 4.42 21.85
C GLN A 10 14.12 4.97 20.49
N ALA A 11 15.21 5.75 20.43
CA ALA A 11 15.77 6.23 19.18
C ALA A 11 16.21 5.06 18.28
N LEU A 12 16.95 4.09 18.83
CA LEU A 12 17.36 2.90 18.08
C LEU A 12 16.16 2.08 17.60
N PHE A 13 15.10 1.96 18.41
CA PHE A 13 13.86 1.32 17.97
C PHE A 13 13.25 1.99 16.73
N ILE A 14 13.24 3.31 16.68
CA ILE A 14 12.69 4.07 15.55
C ILE A 14 13.53 3.81 14.29
N GLU A 15 14.85 3.92 14.39
CA GLU A 15 15.77 3.67 13.28
C GLU A 15 15.59 2.25 12.73
N GLU A 16 15.56 1.25 13.62
CA GLU A 16 15.37 -0.15 13.27
C GLU A 16 13.98 -0.43 12.67
N TYR A 17 12.95 0.27 13.12
CA TYR A 17 11.59 0.14 12.60
C TYR A 17 11.48 0.67 11.17
N LEU A 18 12.20 1.74 10.82
CA LEU A 18 12.14 2.31 9.48
C LEU A 18 12.81 1.45 8.41
N ILE A 19 13.57 0.42 8.78
CA ILE A 19 14.19 -0.51 7.83
C ILE A 19 13.12 -1.35 7.12
N ASP A 20 12.27 -2.03 7.88
CA ASP A 20 11.35 -3.07 7.40
C ASP A 20 9.89 -2.87 7.84
N LEU A 21 9.61 -1.81 8.61
CA LEU A 21 8.32 -1.52 9.23
C LEU A 21 7.81 -2.68 10.11
N ASN A 22 8.72 -3.48 10.67
CA ASN A 22 8.42 -4.57 11.59
C ASN A 22 8.69 -4.15 13.05
N ALA A 23 7.62 -3.82 13.78
CA ALA A 23 7.71 -3.32 15.15
C ALA A 23 8.40 -4.32 16.10
N THR A 24 8.04 -5.60 15.99
CA THR A 24 8.56 -6.65 16.88
C THR A 24 10.06 -6.86 16.64
N ALA A 25 10.46 -7.00 15.38
CA ALA A 25 11.87 -7.18 15.03
C ALA A 25 12.69 -5.95 15.43
N ALA A 26 12.20 -4.75 15.16
CA ALA A 26 12.86 -3.50 15.53
C ALA A 26 13.07 -3.38 17.05
N ALA A 27 12.08 -3.74 17.85
CA ALA A 27 12.20 -3.72 19.31
C ALA A 27 13.24 -4.72 19.80
N ILE A 28 13.34 -5.91 19.20
CA ILE A 28 14.37 -6.89 19.53
C ILE A 28 15.77 -6.36 19.18
N ARG A 29 15.95 -5.79 17.97
CA ARG A 29 17.22 -5.18 17.54
C ARG A 29 17.63 -4.01 18.43
N ALA A 30 16.67 -3.21 18.87
CA ALA A 30 16.87 -2.15 19.86
C ALA A 30 17.08 -2.64 21.31
N GLY A 31 17.15 -3.95 21.55
CA GLY A 31 17.46 -4.54 22.85
C GLY A 31 16.29 -4.62 23.82
N TYR A 32 15.03 -4.52 23.37
CA TYR A 32 13.88 -4.84 24.22
C TYR A 32 13.76 -6.35 24.45
N ALA A 33 13.29 -6.75 25.63
CA ALA A 33 13.00 -8.14 25.91
C ALA A 33 11.96 -8.68 24.92
N LYS A 34 12.13 -9.92 24.45
CA LYS A 34 11.25 -10.56 23.46
C LYS A 34 9.77 -10.51 23.86
N SER A 35 9.47 -10.69 25.16
CA SER A 35 8.12 -10.57 25.71
C SER A 35 7.51 -9.18 25.53
N THR A 36 8.33 -8.12 25.68
CA THR A 36 7.91 -6.73 25.47
C THR A 36 7.79 -6.42 23.98
N ALA A 37 8.77 -6.83 23.17
CA ALA A 37 8.74 -6.63 21.73
C ALA A 37 7.45 -7.19 21.11
N ASN A 38 7.09 -8.43 21.46
CA ASN A 38 5.89 -9.07 20.93
C ASN A 38 4.58 -8.40 21.38
N LYS A 39 4.50 -7.96 22.65
CA LYS A 39 3.24 -7.47 23.25
C LYS A 39 3.01 -5.98 23.10
N GLN A 40 4.09 -5.18 23.08
CA GLN A 40 4.02 -3.73 23.24
C GLN A 40 4.50 -2.99 21.99
N ALA A 41 5.52 -3.47 21.29
CA ALA A 41 6.07 -2.75 20.13
C ALA A 41 5.04 -2.44 19.04
N PRO A 42 4.10 -3.35 18.68
CA PRO A 42 3.03 -3.04 17.73
C PRO A 42 2.16 -1.85 18.13
N LEU A 43 1.95 -1.65 19.45
CA LEU A 43 1.15 -0.52 19.96
C LEU A 43 1.88 0.81 19.81
N TRP A 44 3.22 0.82 19.82
CA TRP A 44 4.04 2.04 19.72
C TRP A 44 4.04 2.63 18.30
N VAL A 45 3.67 1.83 17.30
CA VAL A 45 3.63 2.22 15.88
C VAL A 45 2.26 2.00 15.26
N GLY A 46 1.25 1.75 16.09
CA GLY A 46 -0.11 1.45 15.66
C GLY A 46 -0.73 2.56 14.82
N LYS A 47 -1.85 2.26 14.15
CA LYS A 47 -2.54 3.21 13.27
C LYS A 47 -2.96 4.50 14.01
N ASN A 48 -3.39 4.35 15.27
CA ASN A 48 -3.92 5.44 16.06
C ASN A 48 -3.00 5.72 17.25
N ARG A 49 -2.81 6.99 17.58
CA ARG A 49 -2.01 7.39 18.74
C ARG A 49 -2.58 6.86 20.06
N ASP A 50 -3.89 6.72 20.16
CA ASP A 50 -4.53 6.30 21.41
C ASP A 50 -4.32 4.83 21.76
N SER A 51 -4.04 3.97 20.78
CA SER A 51 -3.63 2.59 21.08
C SER A 51 -2.23 2.51 21.69
N CYS A 52 -1.43 3.56 21.55
CA CYS A 52 -0.11 3.65 22.16
C CYS A 52 -0.26 4.04 23.65
N PRO A 53 0.34 3.27 24.58
CA PRO A 53 0.36 3.63 26.00
C PRO A 53 0.86 5.05 26.21
N GLU A 54 0.24 5.81 27.10
CA GLU A 54 0.53 7.24 27.30
C GLU A 54 2.03 7.53 27.48
N LYS A 55 2.72 6.66 28.22
CA LYS A 55 4.16 6.74 28.47
C LYS A 55 5.06 6.54 27.24
N MET A 56 4.53 6.07 26.12
CA MET A 56 5.22 5.82 24.85
C MET A 56 4.67 6.68 23.69
N ARG A 57 3.71 7.57 23.94
CA ARG A 57 3.12 8.42 22.88
C ARG A 57 4.17 9.28 22.17
N HIS A 58 5.20 9.75 22.88
CA HIS A 58 6.31 10.49 22.27
C HIS A 58 7.14 9.64 21.29
N VAL A 59 7.21 8.32 21.49
CA VAL A 59 7.84 7.39 20.53
C VAL A 59 6.96 7.25 19.29
N TRP A 60 5.64 7.11 19.47
CA TRP A 60 4.69 7.06 18.36
C TRP A 60 4.77 8.35 17.52
N ASP A 61 4.77 9.51 18.18
CA ASP A 61 4.87 10.83 17.53
C ASP A 61 6.18 10.91 16.71
N ALA A 62 7.31 10.51 17.29
CA ALA A 62 8.60 10.48 16.60
C ALA A 62 8.66 9.51 15.41
N VAL A 63 8.00 8.35 15.50
CA VAL A 63 7.88 7.42 14.36
C VAL A 63 7.13 8.06 13.20
N GLN A 64 6.03 8.79 13.47
CA GLN A 64 5.30 9.46 12.38
C GLN A 64 6.14 10.56 11.72
N VAL A 65 6.87 11.35 12.51
CA VAL A 65 7.80 12.36 11.99
C VAL A 65 8.86 11.70 11.10
N ALA A 66 9.54 10.66 11.59
CA ALA A 66 10.60 10.01 10.84
C ALA A 66 10.09 9.28 9.58
N LYS A 67 8.85 8.76 9.60
CA LYS A 67 8.18 8.26 8.38
C LYS A 67 7.92 9.39 7.39
N GLY A 68 7.45 10.55 7.85
CA GLY A 68 7.25 11.74 7.04
C GLY A 68 8.56 12.21 6.40
N GLU A 69 9.63 12.36 7.17
CA GLU A 69 10.96 12.73 6.67
C GLU A 69 11.50 11.73 5.63
N ARG A 70 11.27 10.43 5.84
CA ARG A 70 11.61 9.41 4.84
C ARG A 70 10.85 9.63 3.54
N ILE A 71 9.55 9.89 3.62
CA ILE A 71 8.69 10.18 2.45
C ILE A 71 9.19 11.42 1.72
N GLU A 72 9.47 12.52 2.44
CA GLU A 72 9.98 13.76 1.83
C GLU A 72 11.33 13.56 1.13
N ARG A 73 12.22 12.77 1.75
CA ARG A 73 13.54 12.47 1.19
C ARG A 73 13.45 11.57 -0.04
N THR A 74 12.62 10.53 -0.03
CA THR A 74 12.53 9.58 -1.15
C THR A 74 11.57 10.03 -2.24
N LYS A 75 10.56 10.84 -1.90
CA LYS A 75 9.41 11.22 -2.75
C LYS A 75 8.67 10.01 -3.33
N VAL A 76 8.69 8.91 -2.58
CA VAL A 76 8.03 7.64 -2.92
C VAL A 76 6.98 7.36 -1.85
N ASP A 77 5.79 7.90 -2.07
CA ASP A 77 4.59 7.66 -1.27
C ASP A 77 3.55 6.85 -2.07
N ALA A 78 2.36 6.66 -1.48
CA ALA A 78 1.27 5.96 -2.12
C ALA A 78 0.85 6.65 -3.43
N ASP A 79 0.83 7.98 -3.47
CA ASP A 79 0.42 8.75 -4.65
C ASP A 79 1.44 8.64 -5.78
N TYR A 80 2.74 8.61 -5.46
CA TYR A 80 3.80 8.29 -6.41
C TYR A 80 3.58 6.92 -7.05
N VAL A 81 3.30 5.89 -6.25
CA VAL A 81 3.06 4.54 -6.76
C VAL A 81 1.84 4.51 -7.67
N LEU A 82 0.72 5.12 -7.24
CA LEU A 82 -0.50 5.19 -8.04
C LEU A 82 -0.26 5.91 -9.37
N ARG A 83 0.40 7.09 -9.33
CA ARG A 83 0.74 7.85 -10.54
C ARG A 83 1.59 7.03 -11.51
N ARG A 84 2.56 6.26 -11.00
CA ARG A 84 3.39 5.37 -11.84
C ARG A 84 2.60 4.23 -12.46
N LEU A 85 1.64 3.65 -11.74
CA LEU A 85 0.76 2.62 -12.29
C LEU A 85 -0.15 3.20 -13.39
N VAL A 86 -0.72 4.39 -13.17
CA VAL A 86 -1.54 5.09 -14.18
C VAL A 86 -0.70 5.42 -15.42
N GLU A 87 0.51 5.95 -15.26
CA GLU A 87 1.42 6.25 -16.38
C GLU A 87 1.72 4.99 -17.23
N ILE A 88 1.77 3.81 -16.61
CA ILE A 88 1.94 2.52 -17.33
C ILE A 88 0.66 2.12 -18.06
N ASP A 89 -0.51 2.36 -17.45
CA ASP A 89 -1.80 2.00 -18.03
C ASP A 89 -2.09 2.81 -19.30
N GLU A 90 -1.76 4.10 -19.25
CA GLU A 90 -1.95 5.09 -20.32
C GLU A 90 -0.95 4.96 -21.47
N MET A 91 0.04 4.06 -21.38
CA MET A 91 1.01 3.85 -22.47
C MET A 91 0.31 3.44 -23.78
N ASP A 92 0.49 4.25 -24.82
CA ASP A 92 -0.04 4.02 -26.17
C ASP A 92 1.09 3.70 -27.15
N VAL A 93 0.92 2.61 -27.91
CA VAL A 93 1.91 2.18 -28.91
C VAL A 93 2.13 3.27 -29.96
N ALA A 94 1.11 4.09 -30.24
CA ALA A 94 1.23 5.24 -31.13
C ALA A 94 2.34 6.22 -30.71
N ASP A 95 2.66 6.31 -29.41
CA ASP A 95 3.73 7.19 -28.89
C ASP A 95 5.12 6.86 -29.43
N ILE A 96 5.32 5.64 -29.93
CA ILE A 96 6.62 5.12 -30.35
C ILE A 96 6.65 4.71 -31.82
N LEU A 97 5.60 5.02 -32.58
CA LEU A 97 5.52 4.77 -34.02
C LEU A 97 5.62 6.07 -34.81
N ASP A 98 6.20 6.00 -36.01
CA ASP A 98 6.06 7.06 -37.02
C ASP A 98 4.76 6.92 -37.83
N ASP A 99 4.48 7.88 -38.71
CA ASP A 99 3.27 7.90 -39.55
C ASP A 99 3.17 6.69 -40.51
N SER A 100 4.29 5.98 -40.72
CA SER A 100 4.36 4.79 -41.57
C SER A 100 4.25 3.48 -40.75
N GLY A 101 4.08 3.58 -39.43
CA GLY A 101 3.99 2.43 -38.52
C GLY A 101 5.32 1.80 -38.15
N ASN A 102 6.46 2.46 -38.44
CA ASN A 102 7.76 1.98 -37.99
C ASN A 102 8.06 2.48 -36.57
N LEU A 103 8.84 1.70 -35.83
CA LEU A 103 9.31 2.13 -34.51
C LEU A 103 10.26 3.32 -34.61
N LEU A 104 9.95 4.37 -33.85
CA LEU A 104 10.86 5.47 -33.61
C LEU A 104 12.14 4.97 -32.92
N ALA A 105 13.23 5.72 -33.05
CA ALA A 105 14.44 5.47 -32.28
C ALA A 105 14.16 5.58 -30.78
N VAL A 106 14.77 4.71 -29.95
CA VAL A 106 14.54 4.65 -28.49
C VAL A 106 14.73 6.01 -27.79
N LYS A 107 15.64 6.85 -28.30
CA LYS A 107 15.85 8.22 -27.79
C LYS A 107 14.63 9.13 -27.90
N CYS A 108 13.74 8.84 -28.85
CA CYS A 108 12.51 9.59 -29.08
C CYS A 108 11.34 9.07 -28.24
N TRP A 109 11.49 7.92 -27.58
CA TRP A 109 10.41 7.33 -26.80
C TRP A 109 10.17 8.13 -25.51
N PRO A 110 8.89 8.30 -25.10
CA PRO A 110 8.57 8.84 -23.79
C PRO A 110 9.26 8.05 -22.68
N LYS A 111 9.45 8.70 -21.52
CA LYS A 111 10.14 8.08 -20.39
C LYS A 111 9.41 6.82 -19.90
N ALA A 112 8.08 6.83 -19.89
CA ALA A 112 7.24 5.67 -19.55
C ALA A 112 7.65 4.45 -20.37
N TRP A 113 7.69 4.57 -21.70
CA TRP A 113 8.11 3.51 -22.62
C TRP A 113 9.53 3.00 -22.37
N ARG A 114 10.48 3.88 -22.08
CA ARG A 114 11.87 3.48 -21.82
C ARG A 114 12.07 2.75 -20.49
N THR A 115 11.20 2.97 -19.51
CA THR A 115 11.39 2.51 -18.13
C THR A 115 10.41 1.43 -17.70
N SER A 116 9.35 1.18 -18.46
CA SER A 116 8.24 0.32 -18.05
C SER A 116 7.97 -0.89 -18.96
N ILE A 117 8.61 -0.99 -20.14
CA ILE A 117 8.44 -2.18 -21.00
C ILE A 117 8.99 -3.44 -20.33
N SER A 118 8.35 -4.58 -20.59
CA SER A 118 8.79 -5.88 -20.05
C SER A 118 9.92 -6.52 -20.85
N GLY A 119 10.19 -6.02 -22.05
CA GLY A 119 11.27 -6.53 -22.90
C GLY A 119 11.33 -5.85 -24.25
N LEU A 120 12.53 -5.83 -24.82
CA LEU A 120 12.82 -5.38 -26.17
C LEU A 120 13.76 -6.41 -26.81
N ASP A 121 13.23 -7.17 -27.77
CA ASP A 121 14.03 -8.13 -28.54
C ASP A 121 14.45 -7.46 -29.85
N ILE A 122 15.75 -7.52 -30.16
CA ILE A 122 16.32 -7.01 -31.40
C ILE A 122 17.03 -8.18 -32.08
N ASN A 123 16.49 -8.59 -33.22
CA ASN A 123 17.02 -9.69 -34.02
C ASN A 123 17.53 -9.14 -35.36
N THR A 124 18.81 -9.33 -35.62
CA THR A 124 19.40 -9.06 -36.93
C THR A 124 19.37 -10.35 -37.74
N LEU A 125 18.66 -10.32 -38.87
CA LEU A 125 18.57 -11.42 -39.83
C LEU A 125 19.34 -11.04 -41.08
N MET A 126 20.22 -11.93 -41.54
CA MET A 126 20.91 -11.80 -42.82
C MET A 126 20.22 -12.66 -43.86
N THR A 127 19.82 -12.07 -44.99
CA THR A 127 19.36 -12.81 -46.18
C THR A 127 20.23 -12.41 -47.36
N GLY A 128 21.28 -13.21 -47.63
CA GLY A 128 22.34 -12.83 -48.56
C GLY A 128 23.09 -11.60 -48.04
N ASP A 129 23.20 -10.57 -48.87
CA ASP A 129 23.85 -9.28 -48.53
C ASP A 129 22.90 -8.27 -47.86
N ILE A 130 21.62 -8.62 -47.66
CA ILE A 130 20.63 -7.74 -47.04
C ILE A 130 20.53 -8.04 -45.54
N GLU A 131 20.81 -7.02 -44.73
CA GLU A 131 20.58 -7.03 -43.29
C GLU A 131 19.16 -6.53 -42.98
N THR A 132 18.36 -7.36 -42.29
CA THR A 132 17.02 -7.00 -41.82
C THR A 132 17.00 -7.01 -40.30
N ILE A 133 16.61 -5.89 -39.69
CA ILE A 133 16.52 -5.77 -38.23
C ILE A 133 15.05 -5.90 -37.81
N ALA A 134 14.70 -7.01 -37.17
CA ALA A 134 13.41 -7.23 -36.53
C ALA A 134 13.45 -6.73 -35.07
N ARG A 135 12.47 -5.90 -34.70
CA ARG A 135 12.29 -5.39 -33.34
C ARG A 135 10.95 -5.86 -32.79
N LYS A 136 10.95 -6.40 -31.57
CA LYS A 136 9.74 -6.82 -30.86
C LYS A 136 9.71 -6.21 -29.47
N ILE A 137 8.59 -5.58 -29.13
CA ILE A 137 8.38 -4.98 -27.81
C ILE A 137 7.40 -5.84 -27.02
N LYS A 138 7.73 -6.11 -25.75
CA LYS A 138 6.85 -6.79 -24.82
C LYS A 138 6.24 -5.76 -23.87
N MET A 139 4.92 -5.61 -23.96
CA MET A 139 4.17 -4.71 -23.07
C MET A 139 4.21 -5.19 -21.62
N PRO A 140 4.15 -4.26 -20.64
CA PRO A 140 3.85 -4.60 -19.27
C PRO A 140 2.50 -5.31 -19.15
N ASP A 141 2.34 -6.13 -18.12
CA ASP A 141 1.08 -6.82 -17.84
C ASP A 141 0.00 -5.80 -17.45
N LYS A 142 -0.86 -5.46 -18.43
CA LYS A 142 -1.93 -4.47 -18.26
C LYS A 142 -2.97 -4.90 -17.23
N LEU A 143 -3.29 -6.20 -17.16
CA LEU A 143 -4.28 -6.71 -16.20
C LEU A 143 -3.73 -6.62 -14.79
N LYS A 144 -2.46 -7.00 -14.59
CA LYS A 144 -1.82 -6.85 -13.28
C LYS A 144 -1.71 -5.40 -12.86
N ASN A 145 -1.43 -4.50 -13.81
CA ASN A 145 -1.36 -3.07 -13.55
C ASN A 145 -2.71 -2.51 -13.06
N LEU A 146 -3.80 -2.81 -13.76
CA LEU A 146 -5.16 -2.43 -13.33
C LEU A 146 -5.56 -3.05 -11.98
N GLU A 147 -5.17 -4.29 -11.73
CA GLU A 147 -5.37 -4.94 -10.44
C GLU A 147 -4.68 -4.17 -9.30
N LEU A 148 -3.42 -3.76 -9.52
CA LEU A 148 -2.65 -2.98 -8.54
C LEU A 148 -3.21 -1.57 -8.34
N ILE A 149 -3.70 -0.92 -9.40
CA ILE A 149 -4.42 0.36 -9.31
C ILE A 149 -5.66 0.18 -8.43
N GLY A 150 -6.50 -0.80 -8.71
CA GLY A 150 -7.73 -1.01 -7.94
C GLY A 150 -7.47 -1.45 -6.49
N LYS A 151 -6.35 -2.13 -6.20
CA LYS A 151 -5.93 -2.49 -4.83
C LYS A 151 -5.26 -1.36 -4.06
N HIS A 152 -4.92 -0.25 -4.71
CA HIS A 152 -4.29 0.89 -4.07
C HIS A 152 -5.14 1.41 -2.90
N THR A 153 -4.47 1.90 -1.85
CA THR A 153 -5.12 2.31 -0.59
C THR A 153 -6.12 3.45 -0.74
N THR A 154 -5.99 4.28 -1.77
CA THR A 154 -6.92 5.38 -2.06
C THR A 154 -8.04 4.94 -3.00
N VAL A 155 -7.73 4.07 -3.97
CA VAL A 155 -8.71 3.61 -4.98
C VAL A 155 -9.67 2.56 -4.42
N GLN A 156 -9.15 1.52 -3.76
CA GLN A 156 -9.92 0.44 -3.11
C GLN A 156 -11.08 -0.14 -3.96
N ALA A 157 -10.94 -0.20 -5.29
CA ALA A 157 -12.02 -0.60 -6.22
C ALA A 157 -12.50 -2.06 -6.04
N PHE A 158 -11.64 -2.93 -5.48
CA PHE A 158 -11.94 -4.35 -5.26
C PHE A 158 -12.18 -4.70 -3.79
N LYS A 159 -12.36 -3.69 -2.92
CA LYS A 159 -12.62 -3.97 -1.51
C LYS A 159 -14.05 -4.49 -1.39
N ASP A 160 -14.20 -5.68 -0.82
CA ASP A 160 -15.52 -6.19 -0.44
C ASP A 160 -16.15 -5.16 0.50
N ARG A 161 -17.26 -4.56 0.06
CA ARG A 161 -18.10 -3.78 0.95
C ARG A 161 -18.67 -4.79 1.95
N LEU A 162 -18.06 -4.86 3.13
CA LEU A 162 -18.75 -5.42 4.30
C LEU A 162 -20.07 -4.66 4.38
N GLY A 163 -21.17 -5.35 4.12
CA GLY A 163 -22.50 -4.78 4.23
C GLY A 163 -22.63 -4.17 5.62
N TYR A 164 -22.78 -2.85 5.70
CA TYR A 164 -23.38 -2.25 6.87
C TYR A 164 -24.85 -2.65 6.83
N GLU A 165 -25.22 -3.61 7.67
CA GLU A 165 -26.61 -3.77 8.08
C GLU A 165 -27.02 -2.49 8.82
N ASP A 166 -28.15 -1.96 8.37
CA ASP A 166 -28.88 -0.79 8.84
C ASP A 166 -28.70 -0.45 10.34
N GLU A 167 -28.44 0.83 10.66
CA GLU A 167 -28.35 1.35 12.05
C GLU A 167 -29.66 1.26 12.84
N ASN A 168 -30.72 0.67 12.26
CA ASN A 168 -32.04 0.47 12.87
C ASN A 168 -32.40 -0.99 13.16
N LEU A 169 -31.52 -1.97 12.95
CA LEU A 169 -31.82 -3.34 13.33
C LEU A 169 -31.57 -3.55 14.84
N LYS A 170 -32.67 -3.76 15.57
CA LYS A 170 -32.62 -4.23 16.96
C LYS A 170 -31.78 -5.49 17.05
N THR A 171 -30.94 -5.56 18.07
CA THR A 171 -30.12 -6.73 18.35
C THR A 171 -30.98 -7.95 18.65
N LEU A 172 -30.45 -9.16 18.41
CA LEU A 172 -31.13 -10.42 18.75
C LEU A 172 -31.52 -10.50 20.23
N GLU A 173 -30.75 -9.86 21.12
CA GLU A 173 -31.08 -9.74 22.55
C GLU A 173 -32.31 -8.85 22.79
N GLU A 174 -32.45 -7.74 22.09
CA GLU A 174 -33.63 -6.85 22.18
C GLU A 174 -34.90 -7.54 21.64
N LEU A 175 -34.77 -8.31 20.55
CA LEU A 175 -35.89 -9.10 20.01
C LEU A 175 -36.30 -10.24 20.96
N LEU A 176 -35.34 -10.89 21.62
CA LEU A 176 -35.60 -11.95 22.58
C LEU A 176 -36.16 -11.42 23.91
N SER A 177 -35.87 -10.17 24.30
CA SER A 177 -36.51 -9.54 25.45
C SER A 177 -37.95 -9.15 25.17
N GLU A 178 -38.26 -8.64 23.98
CA GLU A 178 -39.64 -8.31 23.58
C GLU A 178 -40.54 -9.57 23.56
N VAL A 179 -40.01 -10.70 23.08
CA VAL A 179 -40.73 -11.98 23.10
C VAL A 179 -40.87 -12.57 24.51
N ARG A 180 -40.01 -12.21 25.47
CA ARG A 180 -40.14 -12.62 26.88
C ARG A 180 -41.16 -11.78 27.64
N ASP A 181 -41.30 -10.50 27.29
CA ASP A 181 -42.32 -9.63 27.88
C ASP A 181 -43.73 -9.98 27.38
N GLU A 182 -43.86 -10.51 26.16
CA GLU A 182 -45.11 -11.11 25.65
C GLU A 182 -45.35 -12.54 26.19
N SER A 183 -45.12 -12.73 27.50
CA SER A 183 -45.69 -13.89 28.21
C SER A 183 -47.21 -13.74 28.26
N PHE A 184 -47.82 -14.32 27.22
CA PHE A 184 -49.24 -14.57 27.01
C PHE A 184 -49.92 -15.00 28.32
N LEU A 185 -50.58 -14.07 29.00
CA LEU A 185 -51.57 -14.41 30.03
C LEU A 185 -52.80 -14.96 29.29
N PRO A 186 -53.16 -16.25 29.43
CA PRO A 186 -54.45 -16.70 28.94
C PRO A 186 -55.51 -16.01 29.80
N GLY A 187 -56.28 -15.11 29.17
CA GLY A 187 -57.36 -14.37 29.82
C GLY A 187 -58.41 -15.32 30.40
N GLU A 188 -58.82 -15.01 31.62
CA GLU A 188 -59.99 -15.58 32.29
C GLU A 188 -61.27 -15.24 31.51
N GLU A 189 -62.06 -16.25 31.17
CA GLU A 189 -63.53 -16.19 31.08
C GLU A 189 -64.13 -17.26 31.98
#